data_AF-A0A7X7QYC3-F1
#
_entry.id   AF-A0A7X7QYC3-F1
#
_cell.length_a   1.000
_cell.length_b   1.000
_cell.length_c   1.000
_cell.angle_alpha   90.00
_cell.angle_beta   90.00
_cell.angle_gamma   90.00
#
_symmetry.space_group_name_H-M   'P 1'
#
loop_
_entity.id
_entity.type
_entity.pdbx_description
1 polymer ?
#
loop_
_entity_poly.entity_id
_entity_poly.type
_entity_poly.pdbx_seq_one_letter_code
_entity_poly.pdbx_strand_id
1 'polypeptide(L)'
;MRTTMLAALAFFAFAHALCVAHTETAPSPHAHRPSASERVVRAVARGDLALKDAVMMQARLRFAPERIAADEEYAPRDGEVPVFDPCGTAFYKDVHRVYEELSEGERDELSGYSPDLQAIMAARAAGSPPGVTALPNFPLEKQMTSVNCIVHYSLTNDHAVPNEGYATLVQIYTEMAIQGKMTRKHFRKAYTEGVSNGVGKLHVYIGIISGNGEWVDVSQMSGDKMAGYIKISSEIKANYPADKWQLKLKGVCHHEYFHGIQSAYNAWSTLWFLEATAVWAQYYYAKEDVSFPDYYNAAGSLFKQPN
;
A
#
# COMPACT_ATOMS: atom_id res chain seq x y z
N MET A 1 74.12 -8.54 23.12
CA MET A 1 73.30 -7.32 23.11
C MET A 1 71.85 -7.72 22.92
N ARG A 2 71.01 -7.32 23.89
CA ARG A 2 69.53 -7.25 23.90
C ARG A 2 68.76 -8.60 23.85
N THR A 3 68.42 -9.16 25.02
CA THR A 3 67.13 -9.00 25.77
C THR A 3 65.98 -9.77 25.13
N THR A 4 65.64 -10.98 25.63
CA THR A 4 64.53 -11.28 26.59
C THR A 4 63.15 -11.02 25.99
N MET A 5 62.11 -11.83 26.13
CA MET A 5 61.80 -12.99 26.98
C MET A 5 60.46 -13.57 26.48
N LEU A 6 60.21 -14.85 26.80
CA LEU A 6 58.96 -15.45 27.29
C LEU A 6 57.62 -14.69 27.04
N ALA A 7 56.50 -15.34 26.71
CA ALA A 7 55.97 -16.52 27.40
C ALA A 7 54.83 -17.18 26.60
N ALA A 8 54.68 -18.47 26.87
CA ALA A 8 53.53 -19.29 26.54
C ALA A 8 52.22 -18.78 27.15
N LEU A 9 51.09 -19.09 26.52
CA LEU A 9 49.90 -19.53 27.25
C LEU A 9 48.92 -20.26 26.33
N ALA A 10 48.58 -21.46 26.76
CA ALA A 10 47.56 -22.33 26.20
C ALA A 10 46.19 -21.62 26.19
N PHE A 11 45.43 -21.81 25.11
CA PHE A 11 43.99 -21.55 25.12
C PHE A 11 43.23 -22.85 24.88
N PHE A 12 42.45 -23.18 25.91
CA PHE A 12 41.46 -24.24 25.95
C PHE A 12 40.52 -24.18 24.74
N ALA A 13 40.41 -25.30 24.03
CA ALA A 13 39.30 -25.57 23.13
C ALA A 13 38.05 -25.86 23.98
N PHE A 14 37.26 -24.84 24.28
CA PHE A 14 35.86 -25.02 24.67
C PHE A 14 35.00 -24.85 23.41
N ALA A 15 34.61 -25.98 22.81
CA ALA A 15 33.50 -26.05 21.88
C ALA A 15 32.21 -25.71 22.65
N HIS A 16 31.84 -24.43 22.69
CA HIS A 16 30.46 -24.06 22.98
C HIS A 16 29.66 -24.24 21.70
N ALA A 17 29.04 -25.41 21.60
CA ALA A 17 27.81 -25.57 20.84
C ALA A 17 26.82 -24.52 21.35
N LEU A 18 26.64 -23.44 20.60
CA LEU A 18 25.47 -22.59 20.75
C LEU A 18 24.27 -23.42 20.29
N CYS A 19 23.71 -24.15 21.25
CA CYS A 19 22.29 -24.43 21.29
C CYS A 19 21.57 -23.08 21.16
N VAL A 20 21.22 -22.70 19.93
CA VAL A 20 20.06 -21.86 19.74
C VAL A 20 18.91 -22.72 20.21
N ALA A 21 18.48 -22.48 21.44
CA ALA A 21 17.20 -22.96 21.91
C ALA A 21 16.19 -22.52 20.85
N HIS A 22 15.68 -23.48 20.08
CA HIS A 22 14.39 -23.34 19.44
C HIS A 22 13.42 -23.05 20.56
N THR A 23 13.17 -21.76 20.80
CA THR A 23 11.94 -21.33 21.43
C THR A 23 10.84 -22.02 20.66
N GLU A 24 10.03 -22.75 21.41
CA GLU A 24 8.91 -23.57 20.99
C GLU A 24 8.27 -22.97 19.74
N THR A 25 8.31 -23.74 18.65
CA THR A 25 7.45 -23.48 17.50
C THR A 25 6.04 -23.40 18.03
N ALA A 26 5.52 -22.17 18.12
CA ALA A 26 4.12 -21.90 18.30
C ALA A 26 3.33 -22.81 17.33
N PRO A 27 2.17 -23.33 17.74
CA PRO A 27 1.39 -24.25 16.93
C PRO A 27 1.21 -23.67 15.52
N SER A 28 1.38 -24.53 14.51
CA SER A 28 1.13 -24.22 13.11
C SER A 28 -0.08 -23.29 13.00
N PRO A 29 0.11 -22.05 12.52
CA PRO A 29 -0.93 -21.04 12.58
C PRO A 29 -2.09 -21.50 11.70
N HIS A 30 -3.31 -21.11 12.07
CA HIS A 30 -4.53 -21.30 11.31
C HIS A 30 -4.26 -21.36 9.80
N ALA A 31 -4.66 -22.44 9.13
CA ALA A 31 -4.56 -22.54 7.68
C ALA A 31 -5.12 -21.23 7.07
N HIS A 32 -4.27 -20.46 6.38
CA HIS A 32 -4.69 -19.22 5.76
C HIS A 32 -5.93 -19.50 4.92
N ARG A 33 -7.04 -18.86 5.29
CA ARG A 33 -8.31 -18.96 4.59
C ARG A 33 -8.39 -17.77 3.65
N PRO A 34 -8.39 -17.99 2.32
CA PRO A 34 -8.55 -16.91 1.36
C PRO A 34 -9.84 -16.13 1.64
N SER A 35 -9.76 -14.83 1.53
CA SER A 35 -10.92 -13.92 1.58
C SER A 35 -11.82 -14.10 0.36
N ALA A 36 -13.05 -13.56 0.45
CA ALA A 36 -13.97 -13.55 -0.69
C ALA A 36 -13.35 -12.77 -1.87
N SER A 37 -12.69 -11.65 -1.59
CA SER A 37 -11.95 -10.88 -2.60
C SER A 37 -10.86 -11.68 -3.30
N GLU A 38 -10.14 -12.57 -2.61
CA GLU A 38 -9.10 -13.40 -3.22
C GLU A 38 -9.70 -14.48 -4.13
N ARG A 39 -10.91 -14.97 -3.82
CA ARG A 39 -11.65 -15.88 -4.73
C ARG A 39 -12.03 -15.16 -6.03
N VAL A 40 -12.47 -13.90 -5.95
CA VAL A 40 -12.77 -13.07 -7.12
C VAL A 40 -11.51 -12.83 -7.97
N VAL A 41 -10.39 -12.42 -7.35
CA VAL A 41 -9.11 -12.23 -8.08
C VAL A 41 -8.68 -13.53 -8.78
N ARG A 42 -8.83 -14.68 -8.11
CA ARG A 42 -8.51 -15.98 -8.70
C ARG A 42 -9.42 -16.39 -9.85
N ALA A 43 -10.70 -15.99 -9.82
CA ALA A 43 -11.63 -16.24 -10.91
C ALA A 43 -11.21 -15.45 -12.16
N VAL A 44 -10.84 -14.17 -11.99
CA VAL A 44 -10.30 -13.34 -13.10
C VAL A 44 -9.02 -13.94 -13.68
N ALA A 45 -8.07 -14.36 -12.83
CA ALA A 45 -6.81 -14.95 -13.28
C ALA A 45 -7.00 -16.25 -14.09
N ARG A 46 -8.09 -16.98 -13.86
CA ARG A 46 -8.46 -18.20 -14.60
C ARG A 46 -9.32 -17.95 -15.84
N GLY A 47 -9.80 -16.71 -16.02
CA GLY A 47 -10.76 -16.38 -17.07
C GLY A 47 -12.20 -16.78 -16.76
N ASP A 48 -12.50 -17.16 -15.51
CA ASP A 48 -13.83 -17.58 -15.06
C ASP A 48 -14.76 -16.37 -14.83
N LEU A 49 -14.19 -15.17 -14.63
CA LEU A 49 -14.92 -13.93 -14.34
C LEU A 49 -14.30 -12.77 -15.13
N ALA A 50 -15.14 -11.96 -15.79
CA ALA A 50 -14.68 -10.75 -16.47
C ALA A 50 -14.18 -9.71 -15.46
N LEU A 51 -13.16 -8.93 -15.83
CA LEU A 51 -12.58 -7.94 -14.93
C LEU A 51 -13.60 -6.89 -14.47
N LYS A 52 -14.50 -6.44 -15.37
CA LYS A 52 -15.57 -5.50 -15.04
C LYS A 52 -16.47 -6.02 -13.91
N ASP A 53 -16.93 -7.26 -14.03
CA ASP A 53 -17.81 -7.88 -13.03
C ASP A 53 -17.07 -8.11 -11.71
N ALA A 54 -15.77 -8.45 -11.80
CA ALA A 54 -14.91 -8.54 -10.64
C ALA A 54 -14.76 -7.19 -9.92
N VAL A 55 -14.59 -6.08 -10.63
CA VAL A 55 -14.53 -4.73 -10.03
C VAL A 55 -15.81 -4.40 -9.27
N MET A 56 -16.99 -4.68 -9.84
CA MET A 56 -18.26 -4.45 -9.16
C MET A 56 -18.40 -5.31 -7.89
N MET A 57 -18.04 -6.60 -7.96
CA MET A 57 -18.06 -7.48 -6.80
C MET A 57 -17.04 -7.05 -5.73
N GLN A 58 -15.83 -6.64 -6.12
CA GLN A 58 -14.81 -6.13 -5.20
C GLN A 58 -15.28 -4.85 -4.49
N ALA A 59 -15.97 -3.95 -5.20
CA ALA A 59 -16.53 -2.75 -4.60
C ALA A 59 -17.59 -3.09 -3.56
N ARG A 60 -18.52 -4.00 -3.87
CA ARG A 60 -19.53 -4.50 -2.93
C ARG A 60 -18.89 -5.14 -1.70
N LEU A 61 -17.91 -6.03 -1.88
CA LEU A 61 -17.21 -6.69 -0.77
C LEU A 61 -16.52 -5.68 0.16
N ARG A 62 -16.01 -4.58 -0.39
CA ARG A 62 -15.26 -3.57 0.36
C ARG A 62 -16.14 -2.56 1.09
N PHE A 63 -17.21 -2.11 0.45
CA PHE A 63 -17.98 -0.96 0.93
C PHE A 63 -19.39 -1.30 1.41
N ALA A 64 -19.92 -2.46 1.01
CA ALA A 64 -21.27 -2.90 1.39
C ALA A 64 -21.40 -4.44 1.42
N PRO A 65 -20.51 -5.18 2.12
CA PRO A 65 -20.54 -6.64 2.13
C PRO A 65 -21.85 -7.20 2.67
N GLU A 66 -22.54 -6.46 3.53
CA GLU A 66 -23.85 -6.81 4.09
C GLU A 66 -24.99 -6.82 3.05
N ARG A 67 -24.77 -6.22 1.88
CA ARG A 67 -25.77 -6.16 0.79
C ARG A 67 -25.64 -7.31 -0.22
N ILE A 68 -24.59 -8.13 -0.10
CA ILE A 68 -24.37 -9.28 -0.98
C ILE A 68 -25.22 -10.43 -0.47
N ALA A 69 -26.08 -11.01 -1.33
CA ALA A 69 -26.92 -12.12 -0.90
C ALA A 69 -26.06 -13.36 -0.59
N ALA A 70 -26.42 -14.10 0.46
CA ALA A 70 -25.60 -15.20 0.98
C ALA A 70 -25.41 -16.36 -0.02
N ASP A 71 -26.27 -16.47 -1.03
CA ASP A 71 -26.23 -17.45 -2.10
C ASP A 71 -25.48 -16.96 -3.35
N GLU A 72 -25.01 -15.71 -3.40
CA GLU A 72 -24.14 -15.22 -4.47
C GLU A 72 -22.78 -15.94 -4.45
N GLU A 73 -22.26 -16.27 -5.63
CA GLU A 73 -21.06 -17.11 -5.83
C GLU A 73 -19.82 -16.62 -5.04
N TYR A 74 -19.69 -15.31 -4.88
CA TYR A 74 -18.56 -14.64 -4.22
C TYR A 74 -18.93 -13.98 -2.88
N ALA A 75 -20.10 -14.28 -2.32
CA ALA A 75 -20.46 -13.82 -0.98
C ALA A 75 -19.45 -14.33 0.07
N PRO A 76 -19.11 -13.53 1.11
CA PRO A 76 -18.30 -14.01 2.22
C PRO A 76 -18.95 -15.21 2.90
N ARG A 77 -18.21 -16.31 3.03
CA ARG A 77 -18.66 -17.51 3.75
C ARG A 77 -18.46 -17.33 5.25
N ASP A 78 -19.12 -18.15 6.07
CA ASP A 78 -19.00 -18.09 7.53
C ASP A 78 -17.52 -18.18 7.98
N GLY A 79 -17.02 -17.16 8.67
CA GLY A 79 -15.62 -17.01 9.07
C GLY A 79 -14.63 -16.60 7.97
N GLU A 80 -15.09 -16.19 6.79
CA GLU A 80 -14.29 -15.59 5.71
C GLU A 80 -14.37 -14.07 5.80
N VAL A 81 -13.22 -13.38 5.77
CA VAL A 81 -13.23 -11.91 5.68
C VAL A 81 -13.64 -11.48 4.25
N PRO A 82 -14.43 -10.40 4.09
CA PRO A 82 -14.86 -9.97 2.76
C PRO A 82 -13.69 -9.59 1.84
N VAL A 83 -12.71 -8.86 2.38
CA VAL A 83 -11.60 -8.28 1.61
C VAL A 83 -10.25 -8.54 2.27
N PHE A 84 -9.27 -8.90 1.44
CA PHE A 84 -7.85 -8.86 1.75
C PHE A 84 -7.15 -7.99 0.70
N ASP A 85 -6.99 -6.71 1.02
CA ASP A 85 -6.27 -5.72 0.22
C ASP A 85 -5.84 -4.59 1.17
N PRO A 86 -4.62 -4.65 1.72
CA PRO A 86 -4.18 -3.78 2.82
C PRO A 86 -3.98 -2.32 2.40
N CYS A 87 -3.84 -2.06 1.09
CA CYS A 87 -3.40 -0.77 0.56
C CYS A 87 -4.37 -0.19 -0.47
N GLY A 88 -5.40 -0.92 -0.91
CA GLY A 88 -6.43 -0.45 -1.87
C GLY A 88 -5.93 -0.22 -3.31
N THR A 89 -4.61 -0.24 -3.50
CA THR A 89 -3.93 0.18 -4.73
C THR A 89 -4.34 -0.64 -5.95
N ALA A 90 -4.51 -1.96 -5.80
CA ALA A 90 -4.91 -2.83 -6.91
C ALA A 90 -6.35 -2.56 -7.36
N PHE A 91 -7.28 -2.40 -6.41
CA PHE A 91 -8.69 -2.18 -6.69
C PHE A 91 -8.92 -0.90 -7.51
N TYR A 92 -8.38 0.24 -7.08
CA TYR A 92 -8.58 1.51 -7.80
C TYR A 92 -7.95 1.50 -9.20
N LYS A 93 -6.85 0.76 -9.41
CA LYS A 93 -6.28 0.56 -10.75
C LYS A 93 -7.21 -0.21 -11.68
N ASP A 94 -7.83 -1.28 -11.19
CA ASP A 94 -8.78 -2.05 -12.00
C ASP A 94 -10.04 -1.23 -12.32
N VAL A 95 -10.50 -0.36 -11.41
CA VAL A 95 -11.58 0.61 -11.68
C VAL A 95 -11.22 1.50 -12.88
N HIS A 96 -10.00 2.04 -12.94
CA HIS A 96 -9.56 2.83 -14.10
C HIS A 96 -9.52 2.02 -15.39
N ARG A 97 -9.17 0.73 -15.31
CA ARG A 97 -9.04 -0.15 -16.48
C ARG A 97 -10.39 -0.45 -17.13
N VAL A 98 -11.42 -0.67 -16.32
CA VAL A 98 -12.75 -1.07 -16.81
C VAL A 98 -13.71 0.09 -17.02
N TYR A 99 -13.30 1.34 -16.74
CA TYR A 99 -14.21 2.50 -16.75
C TYR A 99 -15.04 2.61 -18.03
N GLU A 100 -14.43 2.40 -19.21
CA GLU A 100 -15.13 2.48 -20.50
C GLU A 100 -16.10 1.31 -20.74
N GLU A 101 -15.94 0.21 -20.03
CA GLU A 101 -16.82 -0.97 -20.08
C GLU A 101 -18.01 -0.86 -19.12
N LEU A 102 -17.91 0.01 -18.10
CA LEU A 102 -18.99 0.23 -17.13
C LEU A 102 -20.16 0.97 -17.79
N SER A 103 -21.37 0.49 -17.52
CA SER A 103 -22.62 1.21 -17.79
C SER A 103 -22.76 2.44 -16.89
N GLU A 104 -23.68 3.34 -17.25
CA GLU A 104 -24.01 4.51 -16.43
C GLU A 104 -24.44 4.11 -15.01
N GLY A 105 -25.32 3.11 -14.88
CA GLY A 105 -25.77 2.62 -13.58
C GLY A 105 -24.64 2.00 -12.73
N GLU A 106 -23.68 1.29 -13.34
CA GLU A 106 -22.52 0.75 -12.62
C GLU A 106 -21.58 1.88 -12.15
N ARG A 107 -21.40 2.94 -12.96
CA ARG A 107 -20.61 4.12 -12.55
C ARG A 107 -21.27 4.87 -11.39
N ASP A 108 -22.59 5.01 -11.42
CA ASP A 108 -23.36 5.63 -10.34
C ASP A 108 -23.28 4.80 -9.05
N GLU A 109 -23.40 3.47 -9.15
CA GLU A 109 -23.23 2.55 -8.02
C GLU A 109 -21.84 2.70 -7.40
N LEU A 110 -20.77 2.67 -8.21
CA LEU A 110 -19.41 2.86 -7.72
C LEU A 110 -19.20 4.24 -7.09
N SER A 111 -19.70 5.29 -7.73
CA SER A 111 -19.64 6.66 -7.19
C SER A 111 -20.32 6.79 -5.83
N GLY A 112 -21.31 5.95 -5.52
CA GLY A 112 -22.03 5.96 -4.25
C GLY A 112 -21.28 5.31 -3.08
N TYR A 113 -20.20 4.56 -3.33
CA TYR A 113 -19.52 3.79 -2.28
C TYR A 113 -18.52 4.58 -1.44
N SER A 114 -17.78 5.50 -2.05
CA SER A 114 -16.76 6.27 -1.32
C SER A 114 -16.47 7.62 -1.99
N PRO A 115 -15.99 8.62 -1.23
CA PRO A 115 -15.53 9.88 -1.79
C PRO A 115 -14.43 9.72 -2.85
N ASP A 116 -13.55 8.73 -2.69
CA ASP A 116 -12.50 8.41 -3.68
C ASP A 116 -13.10 7.94 -5.01
N LEU A 117 -14.06 7.00 -4.97
CA LEU A 117 -14.74 6.55 -6.19
C LEU A 117 -15.57 7.66 -6.82
N GLN A 118 -16.24 8.51 -6.02
CA GLN A 118 -16.95 9.67 -6.52
C GLN A 118 -16.01 10.61 -7.30
N ALA A 119 -14.84 10.94 -6.73
CA ALA A 119 -13.86 11.78 -7.39
C ALA A 119 -13.34 11.15 -8.69
N ILE A 120 -13.05 9.84 -8.67
CA ILE A 120 -12.63 9.09 -9.86
C ILE A 120 -13.69 9.15 -10.95
N MET A 121 -14.96 8.85 -10.63
CA MET A 121 -16.04 8.84 -11.61
C MET A 121 -16.30 10.23 -12.19
N ALA A 122 -16.34 11.26 -11.33
CA ALA A 122 -16.55 12.64 -11.75
C ALA A 122 -15.43 13.15 -12.67
N ALA A 123 -14.17 12.90 -12.31
CA ALA A 123 -13.03 13.32 -13.12
C ALA A 123 -12.98 12.62 -14.48
N ARG A 124 -13.33 11.32 -14.52
CA ARG A 124 -13.42 10.56 -15.77
C ARG A 124 -14.56 11.06 -16.66
N ALA A 125 -15.74 11.31 -16.09
CA ALA A 125 -16.89 11.81 -16.83
C ALA A 125 -16.65 13.22 -17.42
N ALA A 126 -15.93 14.08 -16.68
CA ALA A 126 -15.57 15.42 -17.12
C ALA A 126 -14.49 15.43 -18.22
N GLY A 127 -13.85 14.30 -18.52
CA GLY A 127 -12.69 14.23 -19.42
C GLY A 127 -11.54 15.13 -18.96
N SER A 128 -11.37 15.28 -17.64
CA SER A 128 -10.56 16.34 -17.01
C SER A 128 -9.17 16.49 -17.65
N PRO A 129 -8.79 17.70 -18.12
CA PRO A 129 -7.44 18.02 -18.59
C PRO A 129 -6.46 18.27 -17.43
N PRO A 130 -5.13 18.38 -17.70
CA PRO A 130 -4.08 18.41 -16.67
C PRO A 130 -4.28 19.51 -15.62
N GLY A 131 -4.13 19.15 -14.34
CA GLY A 131 -4.03 20.11 -13.22
C GLY A 131 -5.07 20.01 -12.11
N VAL A 132 -6.08 19.14 -12.24
CA VAL A 132 -7.06 18.88 -11.16
C VAL A 132 -6.60 17.69 -10.33
N THR A 133 -6.56 17.84 -9.00
CA THR A 133 -6.24 16.73 -8.11
C THR A 133 -7.37 15.71 -8.16
N ALA A 134 -7.06 14.43 -8.35
CA ALA A 134 -8.05 13.34 -8.25
C ALA A 134 -8.58 13.13 -6.84
N LEU A 135 -8.04 13.87 -5.86
CA LEU A 135 -8.41 13.70 -4.49
C LEU A 135 -9.88 14.00 -4.23
N PRO A 136 -10.50 13.21 -3.34
CA PRO A 136 -11.67 13.69 -2.62
C PRO A 136 -11.35 15.07 -2.04
N ASN A 137 -12.33 15.97 -2.03
CA ASN A 137 -12.21 17.27 -1.39
C ASN A 137 -12.14 17.12 0.15
N PHE A 138 -11.08 16.48 0.66
CA PHE A 138 -10.78 16.45 2.08
C PHE A 138 -10.42 17.88 2.49
N PRO A 139 -11.07 18.44 3.52
CA PRO A 139 -10.79 19.81 3.96
C PRO A 139 -9.42 19.87 4.67
N LEU A 140 -8.31 19.73 3.95
CA LEU A 140 -6.97 19.73 4.54
C LEU A 140 -6.41 21.16 4.50
N GLU A 141 -6.55 21.87 5.62
CA GLU A 141 -6.26 23.31 5.68
C GLU A 141 -4.78 23.67 5.78
N LYS A 142 -3.89 22.67 6.00
CA LYS A 142 -2.45 22.87 6.11
C LYS A 142 -1.68 22.11 5.04
N GLN A 143 -0.56 22.70 4.64
CA GLN A 143 0.41 22.07 3.75
C GLN A 143 1.85 22.30 4.24
N MET A 144 2.71 21.32 4.02
CA MET A 144 4.14 21.38 4.32
C MET A 144 4.94 20.92 3.11
N THR A 145 5.75 21.82 2.56
CA THR A 145 6.55 21.54 1.34
C THR A 145 7.99 21.21 1.69
N SER A 146 8.53 20.16 1.06
CA SER A 146 9.95 19.81 1.08
C SER A 146 10.54 19.86 -0.33
N VAL A 147 11.70 19.24 -0.55
CA VAL A 147 12.39 19.25 -1.84
C VAL A 147 11.59 18.49 -2.89
N ASN A 148 11.10 17.30 -2.57
CA ASN A 148 10.44 16.39 -3.51
C ASN A 148 8.96 16.11 -3.20
N CYS A 149 8.43 16.52 -2.05
CA CYS A 149 7.01 16.30 -1.74
C CYS A 149 6.31 17.49 -1.09
N ILE A 150 4.97 17.45 -1.12
CA ILE A 150 4.06 18.35 -0.40
C ILE A 150 3.14 17.47 0.43
N VAL A 151 3.14 17.70 1.75
CA VAL A 151 2.27 16.99 2.70
C VAL A 151 1.08 17.88 3.04
N HIS A 152 -0.12 17.41 2.74
CA HIS A 152 -1.41 18.06 3.05
C HIS A 152 -2.03 17.40 4.28
N TYR A 153 -2.49 18.19 5.24
CA TYR A 153 -3.02 17.69 6.51
C TYR A 153 -4.00 18.66 7.18
N SER A 154 -4.74 18.17 8.17
CA SER A 154 -5.59 18.97 9.06
C SER A 154 -5.13 18.82 10.51
N LEU A 155 -5.45 19.80 11.36
CA LEU A 155 -5.38 19.69 12.82
C LEU A 155 -6.76 19.80 13.50
N THR A 156 -7.82 20.03 12.73
CA THR A 156 -9.08 20.56 13.28
C THR A 156 -10.35 19.84 12.86
N ASN A 157 -10.31 19.00 11.83
CA ASN A 157 -11.48 18.26 11.37
C ASN A 157 -11.32 16.74 11.54
N ASP A 158 -12.24 15.98 10.95
CA ASP A 158 -12.29 14.52 11.07
C ASP A 158 -11.01 13.85 10.54
N HIS A 159 -10.25 14.50 9.65
CA HIS A 159 -8.96 14.02 9.15
C HIS A 159 -7.76 14.54 9.97
N ALA A 160 -7.98 15.12 11.15
CA ALA A 160 -6.93 15.73 11.95
C ALA A 160 -5.80 14.75 12.29
N VAL A 161 -4.55 15.20 12.09
CA VAL A 161 -3.38 14.48 12.57
C VAL A 161 -3.17 14.74 14.06
N PRO A 162 -2.48 13.83 14.80
CA PRO A 162 -2.29 14.00 16.24
C PRO A 162 -1.55 15.29 16.64
N ASN A 163 -0.66 15.78 15.78
CA ASN A 163 0.05 17.07 15.89
C ASN A 163 0.91 17.32 14.63
N GLU A 164 1.47 18.52 14.51
CA GLU A 164 2.38 18.87 13.39
C GLU A 164 3.64 18.00 13.33
N GLY A 165 4.09 17.46 14.48
CA GLY A 165 5.20 16.52 14.53
C GLY A 165 4.93 15.22 13.76
N TYR A 166 3.67 14.76 13.74
CA TYR A 166 3.25 13.64 12.92
C TYR A 166 3.41 13.94 11.41
N ALA A 167 2.87 15.08 10.95
CA ALA A 167 3.00 15.51 9.56
C ALA A 167 4.47 15.72 9.15
N THR A 168 5.29 16.23 10.07
CA THR A 168 6.74 16.39 9.87
C THR A 168 7.43 15.04 9.64
N LEU A 169 7.08 14.02 10.43
CA LEU A 169 7.64 12.68 10.24
C LEU A 169 7.20 12.04 8.92
N VAL A 170 5.94 12.22 8.50
CA VAL A 170 5.48 11.79 7.17
C VAL A 170 6.33 12.42 6.07
N GLN A 171 6.57 13.74 6.14
CA GLN A 171 7.42 14.43 5.18
C GLN A 171 8.85 13.87 5.16
N ILE A 172 9.48 13.74 6.33
CA ILE A 172 10.84 13.22 6.47
C ILE A 172 10.95 11.81 5.88
N TYR A 173 10.03 10.92 6.23
CA TYR A 173 10.10 9.52 5.79
C TYR A 173 9.78 9.36 4.31
N THR A 174 8.89 10.18 3.75
CA THR A 174 8.65 10.23 2.30
C THR A 174 9.88 10.74 1.56
N GLU A 175 10.53 11.80 2.05
CA GLU A 175 11.80 12.28 1.48
C GLU A 175 12.89 11.20 1.53
N MET A 176 12.98 10.46 2.64
CA MET A 176 13.90 9.33 2.74
C MET A 176 13.60 8.24 1.71
N ALA A 177 12.33 7.95 1.43
CA ALA A 177 11.95 7.00 0.39
C ALA A 177 12.35 7.51 -1.01
N ILE A 178 12.05 8.78 -1.33
CA ILE A 178 12.35 9.41 -2.62
C ILE A 178 13.86 9.58 -2.86
N GLN A 179 14.63 9.89 -1.82
CA GLN A 179 16.06 10.19 -1.92
C GLN A 179 16.96 9.03 -1.47
N GLY A 180 16.38 7.93 -1.00
CA GLY A 180 17.11 6.81 -0.44
C GLY A 180 17.83 5.97 -1.49
N LYS A 181 18.44 4.87 -1.03
CA LYS A 181 19.06 3.87 -1.92
C LYS A 181 18.07 3.30 -2.93
N MET A 182 16.79 3.24 -2.57
CA MET A 182 15.70 2.73 -3.41
C MET A 182 15.71 3.39 -4.80
N THR A 183 15.73 4.71 -4.87
CA THR A 183 15.74 5.45 -6.15
C THR A 183 17.14 5.79 -6.65
N ARG A 184 18.09 6.07 -5.75
CA ARG A 184 19.44 6.50 -6.16
C ARG A 184 20.27 5.38 -6.76
N LYS A 185 19.94 4.11 -6.49
CA LYS A 185 20.75 2.96 -6.90
C LYS A 185 19.99 1.85 -7.59
N HIS A 186 18.73 1.59 -7.21
CA HIS A 186 18.08 0.33 -7.57
C HIS A 186 16.90 0.50 -8.53
N PHE A 187 16.15 1.60 -8.43
CA PHE A 187 14.92 1.80 -9.19
C PHE A 187 14.80 3.21 -9.79
N ARG A 188 13.98 3.33 -10.84
CA ARG A 188 13.50 4.62 -11.33
C ARG A 188 12.61 5.28 -10.28
N LYS A 189 12.48 6.61 -10.35
CA LYS A 189 11.52 7.35 -9.53
C LYS A 189 10.10 7.05 -10.01
N ALA A 190 9.14 7.09 -9.07
CA ALA A 190 7.73 7.10 -9.39
C ALA A 190 7.37 8.32 -10.27
N TYR A 191 6.37 8.16 -11.14
CA TYR A 191 5.71 9.31 -11.77
C TYR A 191 4.74 9.90 -10.75
N THR A 192 4.79 11.21 -10.55
CA THR A 192 4.06 11.87 -9.46
C THR A 192 3.09 12.88 -10.01
N GLU A 193 1.93 13.01 -9.39
CA GLU A 193 0.90 14.00 -9.72
C GLU A 193 1.46 15.43 -9.90
N GLY A 194 2.46 15.82 -9.10
CA GLY A 194 3.04 17.15 -9.22
C GLY A 194 3.65 17.44 -10.58
N VAL A 195 4.18 16.44 -11.29
CA VAL A 195 4.69 16.66 -12.65
C VAL A 195 3.55 17.06 -13.58
N SER A 196 2.39 16.44 -13.40
CA SER A 196 1.21 16.63 -14.23
C SER A 196 0.43 17.90 -13.92
N ASN A 197 0.46 18.39 -12.68
CA ASN A 197 -0.12 19.68 -12.30
C ASN A 197 0.89 20.85 -12.37
N GLY A 198 2.12 20.60 -12.84
CA GLY A 198 3.17 21.61 -13.04
C GLY A 198 3.96 22.00 -11.78
N VAL A 199 3.67 21.43 -10.61
CA VAL A 199 4.38 21.70 -9.34
C VAL A 199 5.70 20.93 -9.20
N GLY A 200 5.83 19.79 -9.87
CA GLY A 200 7.01 18.93 -9.91
C GLY A 200 7.30 18.14 -8.62
N LYS A 201 6.34 17.99 -7.70
CA LYS A 201 6.52 17.33 -6.39
C LYS A 201 5.48 16.22 -6.14
N LEU A 202 5.85 15.19 -5.39
CA LEU A 202 4.87 14.19 -4.94
C LEU A 202 3.91 14.80 -3.93
N HIS A 203 2.61 14.68 -4.17
CA HIS A 203 1.62 15.04 -3.17
C HIS A 203 1.40 13.85 -2.20
N VAL A 204 1.31 14.18 -0.91
CA VAL A 204 1.00 13.23 0.17
C VAL A 204 -0.12 13.82 0.99
N TYR A 205 -1.18 13.06 1.21
CA TYR A 205 -2.37 13.49 1.92
C TYR A 205 -2.54 12.66 3.18
N ILE A 206 -2.72 13.33 4.32
CA ILE A 206 -2.93 12.66 5.60
C ILE A 206 -4.38 12.81 6.03
N GLY A 207 -5.03 11.69 6.35
CA GLY A 207 -6.38 11.69 6.89
C GLY A 207 -6.85 10.30 7.30
N ILE A 208 -8.09 10.19 7.79
CA ILE A 208 -8.71 8.88 8.04
C ILE A 208 -8.92 8.16 6.70
N ILE A 209 -8.35 6.96 6.59
CA ILE A 209 -8.49 6.04 5.44
C ILE A 209 -8.65 4.62 5.98
N SER A 210 -9.11 3.68 5.16
CA SER A 210 -9.34 2.29 5.56
C SER A 210 -8.05 1.48 5.81
N GLY A 211 -6.92 1.88 5.20
CA GLY A 211 -5.61 1.26 5.35
C GLY A 211 -4.63 2.09 6.18
N ASN A 212 -3.34 1.72 6.17
CA ASN A 212 -2.30 2.57 6.74
C ASN A 212 -1.75 3.57 5.72
N GLY A 213 -1.74 3.18 4.46
CA GLY A 213 -1.33 4.01 3.33
C GLY A 213 -1.99 3.49 2.05
N GLU A 214 -1.94 4.31 1.02
CA GLU A 214 -2.42 3.95 -0.31
C GLU A 214 -1.69 4.79 -1.37
N TRP A 215 -1.28 4.15 -2.47
CA TRP A 215 -0.91 4.83 -3.71
C TRP A 215 -2.12 4.94 -4.63
N VAL A 216 -2.48 6.18 -4.98
CA VAL A 216 -3.62 6.45 -5.86
C VAL A 216 -3.12 6.83 -7.26
N ASP A 217 -3.58 6.09 -8.26
CA ASP A 217 -3.31 6.37 -9.68
C ASP A 217 -4.16 7.53 -10.17
N VAL A 218 -3.54 8.51 -10.82
CA VAL A 218 -4.19 9.67 -11.44
C VAL A 218 -3.86 9.78 -12.92
N SER A 219 -3.28 8.75 -13.52
CA SER A 219 -2.75 8.76 -14.89
C SER A 219 -3.76 9.29 -15.90
N GLN A 220 -4.99 8.81 -15.76
CA GLN A 220 -6.09 9.12 -16.64
C GLN A 220 -6.62 10.55 -16.49
N MET A 221 -6.31 11.22 -15.39
CA MET A 221 -6.70 12.61 -15.10
C MET A 221 -5.57 13.59 -15.39
N SER A 222 -4.34 13.09 -15.28
CA SER A 222 -3.12 13.87 -15.36
C SER A 222 -2.58 13.98 -16.79
N GLY A 223 -2.98 13.07 -17.68
CA GLY A 223 -2.42 12.91 -19.03
C GLY A 223 -1.04 12.22 -19.05
N ASP A 224 -0.37 12.16 -17.89
CA ASP A 224 0.88 11.45 -17.70
C ASP A 224 0.63 9.98 -17.39
N LYS A 225 1.40 9.10 -18.01
CA LYS A 225 1.30 7.65 -17.74
C LYS A 225 1.80 7.34 -16.34
N MET A 226 0.95 6.67 -15.56
CA MET A 226 1.27 6.04 -14.27
C MET A 226 1.61 7.03 -13.14
N ALA A 227 1.11 8.28 -13.25
CA ALA A 227 1.27 9.29 -12.21
C ALA A 227 0.34 9.02 -11.02
N GLY A 228 0.76 9.41 -9.82
CA GLY A 228 -0.04 9.22 -8.61
C GLY A 228 0.38 10.10 -7.43
N TYR A 229 -0.38 9.95 -6.35
CA TYR A 229 -0.12 10.54 -5.03
C TYR A 229 -0.22 9.47 -3.94
N ILE A 230 0.18 9.83 -2.71
CA ILE A 230 0.11 8.94 -1.54
C ILE A 230 -0.97 9.45 -0.57
N LYS A 231 -1.81 8.55 -0.04
CA LYS A 231 -2.57 8.76 1.20
C LYS A 231 -1.87 8.06 2.36
N ILE A 232 -1.87 8.69 3.53
CA ILE A 232 -1.36 8.12 4.79
C ILE A 232 -2.43 8.28 5.86
N SER A 233 -2.68 7.21 6.62
CA SER A 233 -3.63 7.26 7.73
C SER A 233 -3.17 8.24 8.81
N SER A 234 -4.07 9.06 9.34
CA SER A 234 -3.83 9.89 10.54
C SER A 234 -3.76 9.05 11.83
N GLU A 235 -4.18 7.78 11.77
CA GLU A 235 -4.38 6.92 12.94
C GLU A 235 -3.22 5.98 13.26
N ILE A 236 -2.14 5.94 12.44
CA ILE A 236 -0.99 5.04 12.69
C ILE A 236 -0.41 5.25 14.10
N LYS A 237 -0.38 6.48 14.61
CA LYS A 237 0.10 6.72 15.98
C LYS A 237 -0.80 6.09 17.06
N ALA A 238 -2.10 6.05 16.82
CA ALA A 238 -3.08 5.46 17.75
C ALA A 238 -3.16 3.93 17.62
N ASN A 239 -3.00 3.42 16.41
CA ASN A 239 -3.19 1.99 16.09
C ASN A 239 -1.97 1.10 16.42
N TYR A 240 -0.83 1.69 16.79
CA TYR A 240 0.41 0.96 17.03
C TYR A 240 1.07 1.33 18.37
N PRO A 241 1.83 0.40 18.99
CA PRO A 241 2.54 0.68 20.23
C PRO A 241 3.43 1.93 20.16
N ALA A 242 3.55 2.62 21.29
CA ALA A 242 4.26 3.89 21.41
C ALA A 242 5.73 3.84 20.92
N ASP A 243 6.39 2.69 21.08
CA ASP A 243 7.77 2.43 20.65
C ASP A 243 7.88 1.92 19.20
N LYS A 244 6.75 1.68 18.51
CA LYS A 244 6.71 1.09 17.16
C LYS A 244 6.08 1.97 16.10
N TRP A 245 5.15 2.86 16.45
CA TRP A 245 4.38 3.61 15.45
C TRP A 245 5.24 4.45 14.49
N GLN A 246 6.37 4.99 14.94
CA GLN A 246 7.27 5.74 14.06
C GLN A 246 7.96 4.85 13.03
N LEU A 247 8.36 3.65 13.44
CA LEU A 247 8.95 2.67 12.52
C LEU A 247 7.91 2.19 11.50
N LYS A 248 6.68 1.95 11.96
CA LYS A 248 5.53 1.66 11.10
C LYS A 248 5.27 2.78 10.09
N LEU A 249 5.19 4.03 10.56
CA LEU A 249 4.96 5.19 9.70
C LEU A 249 6.05 5.32 8.62
N LYS A 250 7.31 5.12 9.01
CA LYS A 250 8.44 5.11 8.08
C LYS A 250 8.30 4.03 7.04
N GLY A 251 7.92 2.83 7.45
CA GLY A 251 7.73 1.70 6.56
C GLY A 251 6.59 1.88 5.58
N VAL A 252 5.45 2.38 6.04
CA VAL A 252 4.31 2.76 5.19
C VAL A 252 4.75 3.80 4.14
N CYS A 253 5.49 4.84 4.52
CA CYS A 253 5.98 5.82 3.52
C CYS A 253 6.87 5.18 2.43
N HIS A 254 7.67 4.16 2.77
CA HIS A 254 8.48 3.43 1.78
C HIS A 254 7.62 2.46 0.95
N HIS A 255 6.65 1.81 1.59
CA HIS A 255 5.70 0.89 0.98
C HIS A 255 4.90 1.61 -0.13
N GLU A 256 4.23 2.70 0.22
CA GLU A 256 3.40 3.44 -0.73
C GLU A 256 4.22 4.09 -1.85
N TYR A 257 5.41 4.61 -1.53
CA TYR A 257 6.28 5.14 -2.58
C TYR A 257 6.76 4.03 -3.53
N PHE A 258 6.94 2.81 -3.04
CA PHE A 258 7.29 1.67 -3.88
C PHE A 258 6.15 1.27 -4.81
N HIS A 259 4.88 1.41 -4.42
CA HIS A 259 3.76 1.27 -5.35
C HIS A 259 3.81 2.27 -6.50
N GLY A 260 4.25 3.51 -6.26
CA GLY A 260 4.51 4.47 -7.33
C GLY A 260 5.62 4.02 -8.28
N ILE A 261 6.69 3.43 -7.75
CA ILE A 261 7.76 2.83 -8.57
C ILE A 261 7.21 1.66 -9.39
N GLN A 262 6.46 0.74 -8.79
CA GLN A 262 5.84 -0.38 -9.49
C GLN A 262 4.94 0.10 -10.61
N SER A 263 4.14 1.13 -10.37
CA SER A 263 3.26 1.72 -11.38
C SER A 263 4.05 2.25 -12.58
N ALA A 264 5.22 2.85 -12.35
CA ALA A 264 6.12 3.29 -13.42
C ALA A 264 6.75 2.17 -14.26
N TYR A 265 6.83 0.93 -13.75
CA TYR A 265 7.37 -0.22 -14.48
C TYR A 265 6.27 -1.10 -15.09
N ASN A 266 5.29 -1.50 -14.27
CA ASN A 266 4.14 -2.29 -14.66
C ASN A 266 3.01 -2.12 -13.64
N ALA A 267 2.13 -1.14 -13.89
CA ALA A 267 0.98 -0.88 -13.03
C ALA A 267 -0.02 -2.04 -12.94
N TRP A 268 0.02 -2.97 -13.89
CA TRP A 268 -0.95 -4.07 -14.03
C TRP A 268 -0.47 -5.39 -13.43
N SER A 269 0.50 -5.32 -12.51
CA SER A 269 0.96 -6.50 -11.78
C SER A 269 -0.14 -7.01 -10.83
N THR A 270 -0.14 -8.31 -10.53
CA THR A 270 -1.13 -8.90 -9.62
C THR A 270 -1.01 -8.34 -8.21
N LEU A 271 -2.11 -8.31 -7.46
CA LEU A 271 -2.17 -7.82 -6.07
C LEU A 271 -1.04 -8.41 -5.21
N TRP A 272 -0.87 -9.74 -5.25
CA TRP A 272 0.22 -10.41 -4.53
C TRP A 272 1.59 -9.82 -4.87
N PHE A 273 1.91 -9.62 -6.15
CA PHE A 273 3.21 -9.12 -6.54
C PHE A 273 3.41 -7.66 -6.10
N LEU A 274 2.39 -6.82 -6.25
CA LEU A 274 2.40 -5.43 -5.80
C LEU A 274 2.65 -5.35 -4.29
N GLU A 275 1.82 -6.02 -3.50
CA GLU A 275 1.91 -5.97 -2.04
C GLU A 275 3.19 -6.60 -1.50
N ALA A 276 3.54 -7.81 -1.96
CA ALA A 276 4.71 -8.52 -1.45
C ALA A 276 6.03 -7.76 -1.70
N THR A 277 6.15 -7.13 -2.87
CA THR A 277 7.37 -6.37 -3.18
C THR A 277 7.37 -4.99 -2.52
N ALA A 278 6.20 -4.40 -2.22
CA ALA A 278 6.11 -3.20 -1.39
C ALA A 278 6.45 -3.49 0.09
N VAL A 279 6.00 -4.63 0.64
CA VAL A 279 6.40 -5.14 1.97
C VAL A 279 7.91 -5.43 2.02
N TRP A 280 8.46 -6.01 0.95
CA TRP A 280 9.91 -6.16 0.83
C TRP A 280 10.63 -4.81 0.86
N ALA A 281 10.12 -3.79 0.16
CA ALA A 281 10.72 -2.47 0.17
C ALA A 281 10.65 -1.82 1.56
N GLN A 282 9.52 -1.96 2.25
CA GLN A 282 9.33 -1.57 3.65
C GLN A 282 10.35 -2.24 4.57
N TYR A 283 10.52 -3.56 4.50
CA TYR A 283 11.54 -4.28 5.26
C TYR A 283 12.96 -3.81 4.92
N TYR A 284 13.30 -3.83 3.64
CA TYR A 284 14.67 -3.66 3.18
C TYR A 284 15.16 -2.21 3.31
N TYR A 285 14.32 -1.23 2.97
CA TYR A 285 14.71 0.20 3.00
C TYR A 285 14.31 0.89 4.30
N ALA A 286 13.10 0.65 4.81
CA ALA A 286 12.66 1.32 6.04
C ALA A 286 13.22 0.64 7.30
N LYS A 287 13.64 -0.63 7.20
CA LYS A 287 14.08 -1.47 8.33
C LYS A 287 12.96 -1.75 9.33
N GLU A 288 11.73 -1.75 8.85
CA GLU A 288 10.60 -2.21 9.63
C GLU A 288 10.52 -3.73 9.56
N ASP A 289 10.47 -4.38 10.72
CA ASP A 289 10.22 -5.82 10.78
C ASP A 289 8.75 -6.10 10.47
N VAL A 290 8.51 -6.80 9.37
CA VAL A 290 7.17 -7.05 8.83
C VAL A 290 6.97 -8.54 8.60
N SER A 291 5.77 -9.01 8.92
CA SER A 291 5.34 -10.38 8.65
C SER A 291 5.12 -10.55 7.15
N PHE A 292 6.02 -11.29 6.49
CA PHE A 292 5.83 -11.73 5.11
C PHE A 292 4.85 -12.91 4.90
N PRO A 293 4.62 -13.82 5.89
CA PRO A 293 3.73 -14.97 5.70
C PRO A 293 2.34 -14.65 5.19
N ASP A 294 1.72 -13.53 5.60
CA ASP A 294 0.36 -13.19 5.17
C ASP A 294 0.29 -12.99 3.65
N TYR A 295 1.31 -12.36 3.09
CA TYR A 295 1.44 -12.19 1.67
C TYR A 295 1.82 -13.52 1.01
N TYR A 296 2.87 -14.22 1.49
CA TYR A 296 3.33 -15.48 0.86
C TYR A 296 2.23 -16.54 0.82
N ASN A 297 1.30 -16.49 1.76
CA ASN A 297 0.16 -17.40 1.81
C ASN A 297 -1.05 -16.97 0.99
N ALA A 298 -1.09 -15.73 0.47
CA ALA A 298 -2.16 -15.23 -0.37
C ALA A 298 -2.42 -16.17 -1.56
N ALA A 299 -3.70 -16.33 -1.94
CA ALA A 299 -4.11 -17.36 -2.89
C ALA A 299 -3.46 -17.22 -4.29
N GLY A 300 -3.10 -15.99 -4.67
CA GLY A 300 -2.42 -15.66 -5.92
C GLY A 300 -0.89 -15.63 -5.83
N SER A 301 -0.28 -16.09 -4.73
CA SER A 301 1.17 -16.05 -4.55
C SER A 301 1.89 -17.07 -5.44
N LEU A 302 3.12 -16.74 -5.86
CA LEU A 302 3.99 -17.67 -6.59
C LEU A 302 4.26 -18.95 -5.78
N PHE A 303 4.12 -18.91 -4.45
CA PHE A 303 4.33 -20.07 -3.58
C PHE A 303 3.12 -20.99 -3.52
N LYS A 304 1.90 -20.46 -3.72
CA LYS A 304 0.67 -21.26 -3.80
C LYS A 304 0.33 -21.68 -5.23
N GLN A 305 0.73 -20.89 -6.22
CA GLN A 305 0.54 -21.15 -7.65
C GLN A 305 1.86 -20.85 -8.39
N PRO A 306 2.87 -21.72 -8.27
CA PRO A 306 4.05 -21.64 -9.11
C PRO A 306 3.63 -21.91 -10.56
N ASN A 307 4.16 -21.12 -11.50
CA ASN A 307 3.93 -21.27 -12.94
C ASN A 307 4.33 -22.66 -13.45
#